data_AF-A0A7C4U0E2-F1
#
_entry.id   AF-A0A7C4U0E2-F1
#
_cell.length_a   1.000
_cell.length_b   1.000
_cell.length_c   1.000
_cell.angle_alpha   90.00
_cell.angle_beta   90.00
_cell.angle_gamma   90.00
#
_symmetry.space_group_name_H-M   'P 1'
#
loop_
_entity.id
_entity.type
_entity.pdbx_description
1 polymer ?
#
loop_
_entity_poly.entity_id
_entity_poly.type
_entity_poly.pdbx_seq_one_letter_code
_entity_poly.pdbx_strand_id
1 'polypeptide(L)' 'MAEKKSLEEILVEKKLITKDQLAQAQAEAKKLKVPLRKALLSLGMVKDSDMIAVYEQQMKVPFVNLNS' A
#
# COMPACT_ATOMS: atom_id res chain seq x y z
N MET A 1 22.25 -1.33 -4.63
CA MET A 1 21.60 -1.32 -3.30
C MET A 1 20.36 -2.18 -3.42
N ALA A 2 20.15 -3.18 -2.55
CA ALA A 2 19.08 -4.17 -2.73
C ALA A 2 17.71 -3.48 -2.71
N GLU A 3 17.11 -3.30 -3.89
CA GLU A 3 15.84 -2.62 -4.08
C GLU A 3 14.73 -3.48 -3.47
N LYS A 4 14.40 -3.24 -2.19
CA LYS A 4 13.12 -3.64 -1.64
C LYS A 4 12.06 -2.98 -2.50
N LYS A 5 11.38 -3.76 -3.35
CA LYS A 5 10.20 -3.32 -4.12
C LYS A 5 9.33 -2.44 -3.23
N SER A 6 9.17 -1.18 -3.62
CA SER A 6 8.43 -0.22 -2.81
C SER A 6 6.96 -0.64 -2.74
N LEU A 7 6.27 -0.32 -1.64
CA LEU A 7 4.84 -0.64 -1.47
C LEU A 7 4.01 -0.15 -2.68
N GLU A 8 4.41 1.00 -3.22
CA GLU A 8 3.87 1.64 -4.41
C GLU A 8 3.93 0.74 -5.65
N GLU A 9 5.09 0.13 -5.91
CA GLU A 9 5.30 -0.76 -7.05
C GLU A 9 4.49 -2.04 -6.89
N ILE A 10 4.42 -2.59 -5.68
CA ILE A 10 3.65 -3.82 -5.41
C ILE A 10 2.16 -3.56 -5.60
N LEU A 11 1.66 -2.41 -5.14
CA LEU A 11 0.26 -2.03 -5.31
C LEU A 11 -0.12 -1.87 -6.79
N VAL A 12 0.75 -1.26 -7.60
CA VAL A 12 0.53 -1.12 -9.04
C VAL A 12 0.68 -2.46 -9.77
N GLU A 13 1.68 -3.27 -9.43
CA GLU A 13 1.93 -4.59 -10.02
C GLU A 13 0.78 -5.56 -9.77
N LYS A 14 0.22 -5.56 -8.56
CA LYS A 14 -0.98 -6.33 -8.20
C LYS A 14 -2.28 -5.75 -8.78
N LYS A 15 -2.22 -4.64 -9.52
CA LYS A 15 -3.38 -3.91 -10.04
C LYS A 15 -4.37 -3.50 -8.95
N LEU A 16 -3.89 -3.32 -7.71
CA LEU A 16 -4.70 -2.82 -6.59
C LEU A 16 -4.98 -1.33 -6.76
N ILE A 17 -4.02 -0.59 -7.33
CA ILE A 17 -4.17 0.81 -7.72
C ILE A 17 -3.58 1.04 -9.11
N THR A 18 -4.03 2.10 -9.78
CA THR A 18 -3.40 2.58 -11.02
C THR A 18 -2.31 3.62 -10.74
N LYS A 19 -1.48 3.91 -11.75
CA LYS A 19 -0.47 4.99 -11.65
C LYS A 19 -1.09 6.35 -11.38
N ASP A 20 -2.25 6.65 -11.98
CA ASP A 20 -3.01 7.87 -11.70
C ASP A 20 -3.50 7.95 -10.27
N GLN A 21 -4.05 6.86 -9.74
CA GLN A 21 -4.49 6.79 -8.34
C GLN A 21 -3.33 6.96 -7.36
N LEU A 22 -2.18 6.35 -7.66
CA LEU A 22 -0.96 6.54 -6.88
C LEU A 22 -0.53 8.01 -6.87
N ALA A 23 -0.51 8.66 -8.03
CA ALA A 23 -0.13 10.07 -8.15
C ALA A 23 -1.08 10.98 -7.36
N GLN A 24 -2.40 10.73 -7.47
CA GLN A 24 -3.42 11.47 -6.71
C GLN A 24 -3.24 11.26 -5.20
N ALA A 25 -3.03 10.02 -4.74
CA ALA A 25 -2.81 9.73 -3.34
C ALA A 25 -1.51 10.34 -2.80
N GLN A 26 -0.45 10.37 -3.59
CA GLN A 26 0.81 11.04 -3.22
C GLN A 26 0.63 12.56 -3.10
N ALA A 27 -0.14 13.18 -4.00
CA ALA A 27 -0.45 14.60 -3.93
C ALA A 27 -1.25 14.93 -2.65
N GLU A 28 -2.28 14.14 -2.35
CA GLU A 28 -3.09 14.33 -1.15
C GLU A 28 -2.29 14.04 0.14
N ALA A 29 -1.45 13.00 0.14
CA ALA A 29 -0.56 12.67 1.26
C ALA A 29 0.40 13.82 1.58
N LYS A 30 1.02 14.43 0.55
CA LYS A 30 1.89 15.60 0.69
C LYS A 30 1.13 16.82 1.21
N LYS A 31 -0.05 17.08 0.64
CA LYS A 31 -0.90 18.21 1.01
C LYS A 31 -1.39 18.12 2.46
N LEU A 32 -1.82 16.94 2.88
CA LEU A 32 -2.30 16.66 4.24
C LEU A 32 -1.17 16.35 5.24
N LYS A 33 0.08 16.23 4.76
CA LYS A 33 1.25 15.78 5.54
C LYS A 33 0.99 14.46 6.29
N VAL A 34 0.30 13.53 5.62
CA VAL A 34 0.01 12.19 6.15
C VAL A 34 0.78 11.12 5.36
N PRO A 35 0.96 9.91 5.92
CA PRO A 35 1.55 8.80 5.18
C PRO A 35 0.71 8.43 3.94
N LEU A 36 1.38 8.03 2.84
CA LEU A 36 0.72 7.61 1.60
C LEU A 36 -0.33 6.51 1.82
N ARG A 37 -0.04 5.52 2.68
CA ARG A 37 -1.00 4.48 3.07
C ARG A 37 -2.30 5.08 3.62
N LYS A 38 -2.19 6.10 4.48
CA LYS A 38 -3.35 6.75 5.10
C LYS A 38 -4.14 7.52 4.05
N ALA A 39 -3.47 8.21 3.12
CA ALA A 39 -4.14 8.86 1.99
C ALA A 39 -4.85 7.85 1.09
N LEU A 40 -4.21 6.73 0.74
CA LEU A 40 -4.81 5.68 -0.09
C LEU A 40 -6.07 5.06 0.56
N LEU A 41 -6.02 4.77 1.86
CA LEU A 41 -7.18 4.28 2.62
C LEU A 41 -8.28 5.34 2.69
N SER A 42 -7.90 6.60 2.97
CA SER A 42 -8.85 7.71 3.11
C SER A 42 -9.52 8.09 1.79
N LEU A 43 -8.84 7.86 0.66
CA LEU A 43 -9.38 8.04 -0.69
C LEU A 43 -10.18 6.82 -1.17
N GLY A 44 -10.27 5.75 -0.37
CA GLY A 44 -10.96 4.51 -0.73
C GLY A 44 -10.32 3.76 -1.90
N MET A 45 -9.05 4.05 -2.22
CA MET A 45 -8.32 3.44 -3.33
C MET A 45 -7.83 2.04 -3.00
N VAL A 46 -7.66 1.74 -1.71
CA VAL A 46 -7.23 0.44 -1.18
C VAL A 46 -7.97 0.16 0.12
N LYS A 47 -8.10 -1.11 0.48
CA LYS A 47 -8.63 -1.55 1.78
C LYS A 47 -7.50 -2.03 2.69
N ASP A 48 -7.78 -2.14 3.99
CA ASP A 48 -6.82 -2.71 4.93
C ASP A 48 -6.41 -4.15 4.57
N SER A 49 -7.34 -4.94 4.04
CA SER A 49 -7.06 -6.30 3.52
C SER A 49 -6.02 -6.30 2.40
N ASP A 50 -6.07 -5.32 1.50
CA ASP A 50 -5.12 -5.20 0.38
C ASP A 50 -3.73 -4.84 0.89
N MET A 51 -3.68 -3.98 1.91
CA MET A 51 -2.44 -3.60 2.58
C MET A 51 -1.79 -4.81 3.27
N ILE A 52 -2.57 -5.64 3.95
CA ILE A 52 -2.08 -6.87 4.59
C ILE A 52 -1.42 -7.79 3.55
N ALA A 53 -2.09 -8.03 2.41
CA ALA A 53 -1.56 -8.86 1.33
C ALA A 53 -0.25 -8.33 0.73
N VAL A 54 -0.08 -7.00 0.69
CA VAL A 54 1.18 -6.37 0.25
C VAL A 54 2.29 -6.55 1.29
N TYR A 55 1.98 -6.39 2.58
CA TYR A 55 2.95 -6.60 3.67
C TYR A 55 3.41 -8.04 3.79
N GLU A 56 2.52 -9.02 3.61
CA GLU A 56 2.88 -10.45 3.56
C GLU A 56 3.93 -10.73 2.47
N GLN A 57 3.75 -10.13 1.29
CA GLN A 57 4.71 -10.29 0.20
C GLN A 57 6.04 -9.58 0.45
N GLN A 58 6.02 -8.39 1.07
CA GLN A 58 7.26 -7.70 1.43
C GLN A 58 8.06 -8.43 2.51
N MET A 59 7.39 -9.06 3.48
CA MET A 59 8.05 -9.75 4.58
C MET A 59 8.39 -11.22 4.29
N LYS A 60 7.78 -11.85 3.28
CA LYS A 60 7.81 -13.32 3.08
C LYS A 60 7.40 -14.11 4.34
N VAL A 61 6.71 -13.47 5.28
CA VAL A 61 6.17 -14.12 6.48
C VAL A 61 4.66 -14.19 6.28
N PRO A 62 4.06 -15.40 6.27
CA PRO A 62 2.61 -15.55 6.19
C PRO A 62 1.96 -14.91 7.42
N PHE A 63 0.85 -14.20 7.21
CA PHE A 63 0.08 -13.59 8.28
C PHE A 63 -0.54 -14.71 9.14
N VAL A 64 0.10 -15.03 10.25
CA VAL A 64 -0.46 -15.91 11.27
C VAL A 64 -1.45 -15.09 12.10
N ASN A 65 -2.74 -15.36 11.91
CA ASN A 65 -3.80 -14.84 12.76
C ASN A 65 -3.66 -15.53 14.13
N LEU A 66 -3.04 -14.85 15.10
CA LEU A 66 -2.74 -15.40 16.44
C LEU A 66 -3.95 -15.38 17.39
N ASN A 67 -5.17 -15.32 16.87
CA ASN A 67 -6.37 -15.28 17.72
C ASN A 67 -6.94 -16.69 17.88
N SER A 68 -6.44 -17.41 18.90
CA SER A 68 -7.04 -18.61 19.48
C SER A 68 -7.24 -18.40 20.98
#